data_AF-A0A933LAS4-F1
#
_entry.id   AF-A0A933LAS4-F1
#
_cell.length_a   1.000
_cell.length_b   1.000
_cell.length_c   1.000
_cell.angle_alpha   90.00
_cell.angle_beta   90.00
_cell.angle_gamma   90.00
#
_symmetry.space_group_name_H-M   'P 1'
#
loop_
_entity.id
_entity.type
_entity.pdbx_description
1 polymer ?
#
loop_
_entity_poly.entity_id
_entity_poly.type
_entity_poly.pdbx_seq_one_letter_code
_entity_poly.pdbx_strand_id
1 'polypeptide(L)'
;MKFKRFGSLAAAIVLAATAAGCGSDDSSSATTPAVETTAAVVETTVPETTVPETTVPETTEASETTAGAPESLTLEAPAVTGFAVDGDAAEWADVPDLDLELEPIQGEDPEDKDAVLKVAHDDTNVYVLLQVEDDYNWDAADPHLSSALGIQWAIDATAGEGMGATDDDEETSLGAVDIWHWELVCDGATMSGGTTGKPAEGKDPGNDGACKLDDEWSTNPKEREDDNGDGAENSLSGRWSHSDPTADAAGMWTFEMSRPLDTADATDTVFTVGGTAKLAVAYWDADTTPAGWEDDGHVQSGYLGWIEVTFAA
;
A
#
# COMPACT_ATOMS: atom_id res chain seq x y z
N MET A 1 57.13 -30.10 -39.09
CA MET A 1 55.82 -30.62 -39.51
C MET A 1 54.94 -29.44 -39.90
N LYS A 2 54.44 -29.43 -41.14
CA LYS A 2 53.40 -28.52 -41.64
C LYS A 2 52.02 -29.03 -41.22
N PHE A 3 51.01 -28.14 -41.31
CA PHE A 3 49.53 -28.29 -41.35
C PHE A 3 48.86 -27.59 -40.16
N LYS A 4 47.76 -26.86 -40.27
CA LYS A 4 47.04 -26.16 -41.35
C LYS A 4 46.07 -25.20 -40.65
N ARG A 5 45.77 -24.05 -41.25
CA ARG A 5 44.70 -23.14 -40.82
C ARG A 5 43.31 -23.75 -41.06
N PHE A 6 42.38 -23.49 -40.14
CA PHE A 6 40.93 -23.28 -40.33
C PHE A 6 40.57 -22.16 -39.33
N GLY A 7 39.82 -21.11 -39.61
CA GLY A 7 38.84 -20.89 -40.65
C GLY A 7 37.43 -20.81 -40.04
N SER A 8 37.06 -19.59 -39.60
CA SER A 8 35.72 -19.00 -39.42
C SER A 8 34.55 -19.81 -38.84
N LEU A 9 33.88 -19.26 -37.82
CA LEU A 9 32.48 -18.84 -37.97
C LEU A 9 32.13 -17.79 -36.90
N ALA A 10 31.68 -16.62 -37.37
CA ALA A 10 31.02 -15.61 -36.57
C ALA A 10 29.54 -15.96 -36.45
N ALA A 11 28.98 -15.83 -35.25
CA ALA A 11 27.54 -15.77 -35.05
C ALA A 11 27.24 -14.47 -34.30
N ALA A 12 26.81 -13.46 -35.06
CA ALA A 12 26.13 -12.30 -34.52
C ALA A 12 24.68 -12.70 -34.27
N ILE A 13 24.24 -12.67 -33.01
CA ILE A 13 22.83 -12.78 -32.66
C ILE A 13 22.34 -11.35 -32.49
N VAL A 14 21.56 -10.91 -33.48
CA VAL A 14 20.71 -9.72 -33.40
C VAL A 14 19.43 -10.19 -32.72
N LEU A 15 19.21 -9.80 -31.46
CA LEU A 15 17.88 -9.88 -30.86
C LEU A 15 17.13 -8.61 -31.25
N ALA A 16 16.10 -8.79 -32.06
CA ALA A 16 15.19 -7.73 -32.46
C ALA A 16 14.21 -7.44 -31.32
N ALA A 17 14.07 -6.17 -30.99
CA ALA A 17 12.99 -5.65 -30.18
C ALA A 17 11.66 -5.85 -30.92
N THR A 18 10.70 -6.50 -30.27
CA THR A 18 9.29 -6.50 -30.66
C THR A 18 8.53 -5.70 -29.62
N ALA A 19 8.06 -4.53 -30.04
CA ALA A 19 7.01 -3.79 -29.36
C ALA A 19 5.68 -4.58 -29.44
N ALA A 20 5.07 -4.81 -28.29
CA ALA A 20 3.64 -5.04 -28.10
C ALA A 20 3.27 -4.09 -26.95
N GLY A 21 2.39 -3.10 -27.08
CA GLY A 21 1.21 -3.03 -27.93
C GLY A 21 0.01 -3.41 -27.06
N CYS A 22 -0.55 -2.41 -26.36
CA CYS A 22 -1.81 -2.49 -25.63
C CYS A 22 -2.90 -3.16 -26.49
N GLY A 23 -3.69 -4.01 -25.87
CA GLY A 23 -4.84 -4.65 -26.49
C GLY A 23 -5.73 -5.26 -25.43
N SER A 24 -6.61 -4.42 -24.87
CA SER A 24 -7.77 -4.83 -24.09
C SER A 24 -8.61 -5.80 -24.91
N ASP A 25 -8.87 -6.98 -24.37
CA ASP A 25 -9.94 -7.87 -24.83
C ASP A 25 -10.43 -8.63 -23.61
N ASP A 26 -11.62 -8.29 -23.10
CA ASP A 26 -12.49 -9.36 -22.62
C ASP A 26 -13.98 -9.14 -22.91
N SER A 27 -14.44 -10.06 -23.76
CA SER A 27 -15.67 -10.81 -23.63
C SER A 27 -17.02 -10.09 -23.71
N SER A 28 -17.54 -10.16 -24.94
CA SER A 28 -18.95 -10.01 -25.28
C SER A 28 -19.77 -11.18 -24.70
N SER A 29 -20.56 -10.90 -23.65
CA SER A 29 -21.57 -11.82 -23.14
C SER A 29 -22.91 -11.65 -23.86
N ALA A 30 -23.37 -12.77 -24.43
CA ALA A 30 -24.61 -12.90 -25.18
C ALA A 30 -25.85 -12.76 -24.28
N THR A 31 -26.80 -11.95 -24.72
CA THR A 31 -28.11 -11.76 -24.08
C THR A 31 -28.98 -13.00 -24.24
N THR A 32 -29.38 -13.62 -23.13
CA THR A 32 -30.44 -14.64 -23.10
C THR A 32 -31.72 -14.01 -22.55
N PRO A 33 -32.91 -14.20 -23.18
CA PRO A 33 -34.14 -13.58 -22.74
C PRO A 33 -34.70 -14.23 -21.48
N ALA A 34 -35.19 -13.39 -20.56
CA ALA A 34 -35.88 -13.78 -19.34
C ALA A 34 -37.24 -14.43 -19.64
N VAL A 35 -37.52 -15.55 -18.97
CA VAL A 35 -38.83 -16.21 -18.93
C VAL A 35 -39.53 -15.76 -17.66
N GLU A 36 -40.64 -15.02 -17.82
CA GLU A 36 -41.59 -14.75 -16.74
C GLU A 36 -42.24 -16.05 -16.26
N THR A 37 -42.19 -16.30 -14.95
CA THR A 37 -43.08 -17.27 -14.30
C THR A 37 -43.72 -16.62 -13.09
N THR A 38 -45.00 -16.29 -13.24
CA THR A 38 -45.90 -15.80 -12.19
C THR A 38 -46.19 -16.92 -11.20
N ALA A 39 -45.78 -16.77 -9.94
CA ALA A 39 -46.19 -17.63 -8.84
C ALA A 39 -47.35 -17.00 -8.07
N ALA A 40 -48.39 -17.81 -7.81
CA ALA A 40 -49.60 -17.41 -7.10
C ALA A 40 -49.35 -17.26 -5.59
N VAL A 41 -49.85 -16.17 -5.00
CA VAL A 41 -49.87 -15.92 -3.56
C VAL A 41 -50.97 -16.76 -2.93
N VAL A 42 -50.61 -17.65 -2.01
CA VAL A 42 -51.53 -18.39 -1.15
C VAL A 42 -51.63 -17.67 0.19
N GLU A 43 -52.80 -17.10 0.46
CA GLU A 43 -53.18 -16.49 1.73
C GLU A 43 -53.26 -17.58 2.83
N THR A 44 -52.41 -17.48 3.85
CA THR A 44 -52.50 -18.31 5.07
C THR A 44 -52.92 -17.42 6.23
N THR A 45 -54.07 -17.71 6.82
CA THR A 45 -54.59 -17.04 8.01
C THR A 45 -53.99 -17.68 9.27
N VAL A 46 -53.41 -16.85 10.15
CA VAL A 46 -52.90 -17.25 11.47
C VAL A 46 -53.92 -16.81 12.53
N PRO A 47 -54.31 -17.67 13.49
CA PRO A 47 -55.21 -17.27 14.56
C PRO A 47 -54.49 -16.46 15.64
N GLU A 48 -55.17 -15.40 16.05
CA GLU A 48 -54.81 -14.46 17.12
C GLU A 48 -54.73 -15.17 18.48
N THR A 49 -53.54 -15.19 19.08
CA THR A 49 -53.32 -15.72 20.44
C THR A 49 -53.06 -14.55 21.37
N THR A 50 -53.93 -14.39 22.37
CA THR A 50 -53.82 -13.37 23.42
C THR A 50 -52.83 -13.84 24.50
N VAL A 51 -51.80 -13.04 24.76
CA VAL A 51 -50.84 -13.24 25.85
C VAL A 51 -51.11 -12.21 26.94
N PRO A 52 -51.19 -12.60 28.24
CA PRO A 52 -51.43 -11.67 29.32
C PRO A 52 -50.21 -10.80 29.67
N GLU A 53 -50.51 -9.54 29.96
CA GLU A 53 -49.63 -8.48 30.39
C GLU A 53 -48.84 -8.87 31.66
N THR A 54 -47.51 -8.91 31.54
CA THR A 54 -46.58 -9.10 32.66
C THR A 54 -45.82 -7.80 32.89
N THR A 55 -46.05 -7.18 34.04
CA THR A 55 -45.37 -5.97 34.49
C THR A 55 -43.90 -6.25 34.82
N VAL A 56 -42.98 -5.60 34.13
CA VAL A 56 -41.53 -5.58 34.44
C VAL A 56 -41.23 -4.30 35.24
N PRO A 57 -40.47 -4.38 36.35
CA PRO A 57 -40.12 -3.21 37.15
C PRO A 57 -39.09 -2.33 36.45
N GLU A 58 -39.18 -1.04 36.77
CA GLU A 58 -38.33 0.08 36.36
C GLU A 58 -36.84 -0.21 36.67
N THR A 59 -36.04 -0.40 35.62
CA THR A 59 -34.58 -0.47 35.70
C THR A 59 -34.02 0.94 35.59
N THR A 60 -33.26 1.32 36.61
CA THR A 60 -32.50 2.56 36.74
C THR A 60 -31.61 2.79 35.51
N GLU A 61 -31.74 3.97 34.89
CA GLU A 61 -30.87 4.44 33.80
C GLU A 61 -29.40 4.36 34.22
N ALA A 62 -28.64 3.51 33.55
CA ALA A 62 -27.20 3.62 33.51
C ALA A 62 -26.85 4.82 32.63
N SER A 63 -26.08 5.76 33.18
CA SER A 63 -25.49 6.85 32.41
C SER A 63 -24.84 6.32 31.14
N GLU A 64 -25.36 6.74 29.99
CA GLU A 64 -24.65 6.68 28.73
C GLU A 64 -23.31 7.40 28.94
N THR A 65 -22.23 6.62 28.94
CA THR A 65 -20.91 7.16 28.69
C THR A 65 -20.93 7.58 27.24
N THR A 66 -20.93 8.88 27.00
CA THR A 66 -20.72 9.45 25.68
C THR A 66 -19.39 8.89 25.17
N ALA A 67 -19.45 8.00 24.17
CA ALA A 67 -18.28 7.60 23.43
C ALA A 67 -17.60 8.89 22.95
N GLY A 68 -16.33 9.06 23.32
CA GLY A 68 -15.52 10.14 22.76
C GLY A 68 -15.52 10.03 21.25
N ALA A 69 -15.33 11.16 20.56
CA ALA A 69 -14.94 11.13 19.16
C ALA A 69 -13.75 10.16 18.99
N PRO A 70 -13.63 9.45 17.85
CA PRO A 70 -12.45 8.62 17.60
C PRO A 70 -11.20 9.47 17.86
N GLU A 71 -10.31 8.99 18.71
CA GLU A 71 -9.02 9.66 18.91
C GLU A 71 -8.30 9.63 17.56
N SER A 72 -7.95 10.79 17.03
CA SER A 72 -7.14 10.89 15.83
C SER A 72 -5.81 10.20 16.07
N LEU A 73 -5.39 9.31 15.18
CA LEU A 73 -4.06 8.72 15.21
C LEU A 73 -3.03 9.82 14.91
N THR A 74 -2.05 9.99 15.80
CA THR A 74 -1.03 11.03 15.66
C THR A 74 0.36 10.45 15.88
N LEU A 75 1.33 10.91 15.09
CA LEU A 75 2.73 10.54 15.22
C LEU A 75 3.61 11.79 15.13
N GLU A 76 4.67 11.85 15.93
CA GLU A 76 5.68 12.90 15.83
C GLU A 76 6.86 12.38 15.02
N ALA A 77 7.28 13.13 14.01
CA ALA A 77 8.48 12.89 13.22
C ALA A 77 9.62 13.78 13.73
N PRO A 78 10.53 13.27 14.59
CA PRO A 78 11.66 14.05 15.09
C PRO A 78 12.70 14.31 13.99
N ALA A 79 13.43 15.42 14.16
CA ALA A 79 14.64 15.67 13.38
C ALA A 79 15.76 14.71 13.81
N VAL A 80 16.38 14.03 12.85
CA VAL A 80 17.46 13.07 13.05
C VAL A 80 18.71 13.50 12.28
N THR A 81 19.85 12.88 12.58
CA THR A 81 21.10 13.14 11.87
C THR A 81 21.81 11.83 11.53
N GLY A 82 22.06 11.63 10.24
CA GLY A 82 22.85 10.49 9.76
C GLY A 82 22.10 9.17 9.69
N PHE A 83 20.76 9.21 9.62
CA PHE A 83 19.95 8.04 9.28
C PHE A 83 20.38 7.47 7.93
N ALA A 84 20.46 6.15 7.87
CA ALA A 84 20.85 5.41 6.70
C ALA A 84 19.74 4.43 6.35
N VAL A 85 19.16 4.57 5.17
CA VAL A 85 18.24 3.56 4.63
C VAL A 85 19.02 2.29 4.35
N ASP A 86 19.02 1.35 5.29
CA ASP A 86 19.78 0.11 5.22
C ASP A 86 19.01 -1.13 5.69
N GLY A 87 17.79 -0.93 6.19
CA GLY A 87 16.88 -1.99 6.63
C GLY A 87 17.10 -2.41 8.09
N ASP A 88 17.88 -1.66 8.87
CA ASP A 88 18.14 -1.90 10.29
C ASP A 88 17.35 -0.93 11.19
N ALA A 89 16.42 -1.47 11.98
CA ALA A 89 15.63 -0.68 12.93
C ALA A 89 16.44 -0.15 14.14
N ALA A 90 17.72 -0.51 14.30
CA ALA A 90 18.49 -0.14 15.49
C ALA A 90 18.62 1.37 15.72
N GLU A 91 18.72 2.18 14.65
CA GLU A 91 18.80 3.63 14.79
C GLU A 91 17.46 4.32 15.09
N TRP A 92 16.36 3.59 14.91
CA TRP A 92 15.00 4.03 15.17
C TRP A 92 14.57 3.89 16.64
N ALA A 93 15.45 3.40 17.51
CA ALA A 93 15.15 3.09 18.90
C ALA A 93 14.61 4.27 19.73
N ASP A 94 15.04 5.50 19.41
CA ASP A 94 14.61 6.73 20.08
C ASP A 94 13.52 7.50 19.30
N VAL A 95 13.08 6.99 18.14
CA VAL A 95 11.98 7.58 17.35
C VAL A 95 10.65 7.08 17.91
N PRO A 96 9.66 7.96 18.17
CA PRO A 96 8.33 7.55 18.62
C PRO A 96 7.72 6.49 17.71
N ASP A 97 7.12 5.47 18.31
CA ASP A 97 6.31 4.45 17.63
C ASP A 97 4.83 4.79 17.68
N LEU A 98 4.13 4.31 16.66
CA LEU A 98 2.69 4.14 16.65
C LEU A 98 2.40 2.66 16.36
N ASP A 99 1.85 1.97 17.35
CA ASP A 99 1.31 0.62 17.16
C ASP A 99 0.01 0.71 16.36
N LEU A 100 -0.13 -0.16 15.36
CA LEU A 100 -1.26 -0.25 14.45
C LEU A 100 -1.72 -1.71 14.37
N GLU A 101 -3.04 -1.91 14.32
CA GLU A 101 -3.65 -3.16 13.86
C GLU A 101 -4.16 -2.86 12.45
N LEU A 102 -3.55 -3.46 11.42
CA LEU A 102 -3.95 -3.28 10.04
C LEU A 102 -5.13 -4.19 9.74
N GLU A 103 -6.23 -3.62 9.24
CA GLU A 103 -7.49 -4.31 9.03
C GLU A 103 -7.75 -4.52 7.52
N PRO A 104 -8.35 -5.65 7.12
CA PRO A 104 -8.78 -5.90 5.75
C PRO A 104 -9.63 -4.76 5.18
N ILE A 105 -9.49 -4.53 3.87
CA ILE A 105 -10.46 -3.70 3.16
C ILE A 105 -11.84 -4.38 3.12
N GLN A 106 -12.89 -3.60 2.90
CA GLN A 106 -14.26 -4.08 2.97
C GLN A 106 -14.56 -5.12 1.89
N GLY A 107 -14.90 -6.34 2.31
CA GLY A 107 -15.30 -7.42 1.42
C GLY A 107 -14.23 -8.51 1.27
N GLU A 108 -13.01 -8.22 1.72
CA GLU A 108 -11.88 -9.14 1.74
C GLU A 108 -11.70 -9.78 3.13
N ASP A 109 -10.94 -10.87 3.20
CA ASP A 109 -10.69 -11.61 4.43
C ASP A 109 -9.23 -12.06 4.70
N PRO A 110 -8.17 -11.29 4.36
CA PRO A 110 -6.84 -11.53 4.92
C PRO A 110 -6.85 -11.41 6.46
N GLU A 111 -5.85 -12.00 7.11
CA GLU A 111 -5.70 -11.88 8.57
C GLU A 111 -5.18 -10.48 8.94
N ASP A 112 -5.74 -9.88 9.98
CA ASP A 112 -5.24 -8.63 10.56
C ASP A 112 -3.73 -8.74 10.87
N LYS A 113 -2.99 -7.65 10.70
CA LYS A 113 -1.55 -7.62 10.99
C LYS A 113 -1.20 -6.56 12.03
N ASP A 114 -0.45 -6.98 13.03
CA ASP A 114 0.19 -6.06 13.98
C ASP A 114 1.36 -5.35 13.29
N ALA A 115 1.37 -4.02 13.34
CA ALA A 115 2.40 -3.20 12.73
C ALA A 115 2.88 -2.08 13.67
N VAL A 116 4.11 -1.65 13.46
CA VAL A 116 4.71 -0.48 14.11
C VAL A 116 5.15 0.50 13.05
N LEU A 117 4.60 1.71 13.11
CA LEU A 117 4.99 2.83 12.25
C LEU A 117 5.88 3.81 13.02
N LYS A 118 6.97 4.22 12.38
CA LYS A 118 7.83 5.33 12.82
C LYS A 118 8.13 6.24 11.64
N VAL A 119 8.20 7.54 11.91
CA VAL A 119 8.58 8.55 10.91
C VAL A 119 9.64 9.45 11.53
N ALA A 120 10.62 9.85 10.73
CA ALA A 120 11.65 10.82 11.12
C ALA A 120 11.98 11.71 9.91
N HIS A 121 12.74 12.78 10.13
CA HIS A 121 13.21 13.61 9.02
C HIS A 121 14.59 14.20 9.32
N ASP A 122 15.29 14.60 8.27
CA ASP A 122 16.43 15.52 8.38
C ASP A 122 16.22 16.76 7.51
N ASP A 123 17.25 17.58 7.31
CA ASP A 123 17.14 18.79 6.49
C ASP A 123 16.86 18.51 5.00
N THR A 124 16.89 17.25 4.57
CA THR A 124 16.80 16.84 3.16
C THR A 124 15.65 15.86 2.91
N ASN A 125 15.45 14.87 3.78
CA ASN A 125 14.54 13.75 3.54
C ASN A 125 13.57 13.53 4.70
N VAL A 126 12.41 12.97 4.35
CA VAL A 126 11.59 12.19 5.27
C VAL A 126 12.05 10.74 5.25
N TYR A 127 11.95 10.07 6.40
CA TYR A 127 12.23 8.65 6.58
C TYR A 127 10.99 7.99 7.18
N VAL A 128 10.62 6.82 6.67
CA VAL A 128 9.52 6.00 7.19
C VAL A 128 10.05 4.61 7.49
N LEU A 129 9.73 4.11 8.67
CA LEU A 129 9.93 2.71 9.04
C LEU A 129 8.58 2.09 9.36
N LEU A 130 8.25 1.02 8.62
CA LEU A 130 7.12 0.16 8.90
C LEU A 130 7.66 -1.23 9.28
N GLN A 131 7.27 -1.70 10.45
CA GLN A 131 7.54 -3.08 10.87
C GLN A 131 6.23 -3.83 10.95
N VAL A 132 6.18 -5.06 10.44
CA VAL A 132 4.96 -5.88 10.41
C VAL A 132 5.31 -7.26 10.96
N GLU A 133 4.55 -7.73 11.96
CA GLU A 133 4.69 -9.09 12.49
C GLU A 133 4.13 -10.07 11.45
N ASP A 134 5.02 -10.82 10.82
CA ASP A 134 4.67 -11.81 9.81
C ASP A 134 5.78 -12.86 9.68
N ASP A 135 5.57 -13.89 8.86
CA ASP A 135 6.61 -14.84 8.51
C ASP A 135 7.42 -14.44 7.27
N TYR A 136 8.55 -15.12 7.07
CA TYR A 136 9.46 -14.83 5.96
C TYR A 136 9.11 -15.64 4.70
N ASN A 137 8.53 -14.98 3.70
CA ASN A 137 8.07 -15.58 2.45
C ASN A 137 8.75 -15.04 1.17
N TRP A 138 9.77 -14.17 1.23
CA TRP A 138 10.39 -13.58 0.03
C TRP A 138 10.80 -14.59 -1.07
N ASP A 139 10.27 -14.36 -2.28
CA ASP A 139 10.55 -15.09 -3.51
C ASP A 139 10.96 -14.14 -4.65
N ALA A 140 12.26 -14.18 -5.00
CA ALA A 140 12.83 -13.39 -6.08
C ALA A 140 12.27 -13.71 -7.48
N ALA A 141 11.58 -14.83 -7.65
CA ALA A 141 11.03 -15.27 -8.94
C ALA A 141 9.57 -14.85 -9.13
N ASP A 142 8.84 -14.60 -8.04
CA ASP A 142 7.44 -14.23 -8.06
C ASP A 142 7.13 -13.23 -6.93
N PRO A 143 7.04 -11.92 -7.22
CA PRO A 143 6.81 -10.91 -6.19
C PRO A 143 5.45 -11.02 -5.51
N HIS A 144 4.45 -11.67 -6.13
CA HIS A 144 3.17 -11.95 -5.46
C HIS A 144 3.34 -12.95 -4.30
N LEU A 145 4.39 -13.76 -4.33
CA LEU A 145 4.77 -14.65 -3.24
C LEU A 145 5.73 -14.00 -2.24
N SER A 146 5.92 -12.68 -2.31
CA SER A 146 6.63 -11.89 -1.31
C SER A 146 5.70 -10.85 -0.72
N SER A 147 5.97 -10.39 0.50
CA SER A 147 5.24 -9.23 1.04
C SER A 147 5.33 -8.02 0.10
N ALA A 148 4.29 -7.21 0.06
CA ALA A 148 4.29 -5.88 -0.52
C ALA A 148 3.72 -4.85 0.46
N LEU A 149 4.00 -3.58 0.25
CA LEU A 149 3.47 -2.50 1.09
C LEU A 149 3.16 -1.24 0.31
N GLY A 150 2.31 -0.41 0.89
CA GLY A 150 1.99 0.93 0.43
C GLY A 150 2.09 1.92 1.57
N ILE A 151 2.84 3.00 1.38
CA ILE A 151 2.76 4.19 2.24
C ILE A 151 2.10 5.29 1.43
N GLN A 152 0.91 5.71 1.85
CA GLN A 152 0.23 6.82 1.19
C GLN A 152 0.30 8.11 2.01
N TRP A 153 0.42 9.22 1.32
CA TRP A 153 0.42 10.57 1.86
C TRP A 153 -0.63 11.42 1.14
N ALA A 154 -1.36 12.24 1.89
CA ALA A 154 -2.29 13.18 1.28
C ALA A 154 -1.54 14.35 0.62
N ILE A 155 -1.72 14.51 -0.70
CA ILE A 155 -1.26 15.69 -1.45
C ILE A 155 -2.23 16.84 -1.17
N ASP A 156 -3.53 16.57 -1.37
CA ASP A 156 -4.59 17.53 -1.11
C ASP A 156 -5.08 17.41 0.33
N ALA A 157 -5.25 18.54 1.02
CA ALA A 157 -5.73 18.56 2.40
C ALA A 157 -7.11 17.90 2.60
N THR A 158 -7.91 17.83 1.53
CA THR A 158 -9.25 17.23 1.49
C THR A 158 -9.26 15.79 1.02
N ALA A 159 -8.13 15.22 0.59
CA ALA A 159 -8.06 13.83 0.14
C ALA A 159 -8.60 12.87 1.23
N GLY A 160 -9.37 11.88 0.78
CA GLY A 160 -9.84 10.80 1.61
C GLY A 160 -8.80 9.70 1.80
N GLU A 161 -8.87 9.00 2.92
CA GLU A 161 -7.96 7.93 3.30
C GLU A 161 -8.11 6.65 2.46
N GLY A 162 -9.20 6.48 1.73
CA GLY A 162 -9.33 5.46 0.69
C GLY A 162 -8.69 5.90 -0.63
N MET A 163 -7.37 6.11 -0.64
CA MET A 163 -6.61 6.55 -1.81
C MET A 163 -7.15 7.81 -2.51
N GLY A 164 -7.63 8.78 -1.73
CA GLY A 164 -8.25 10.01 -2.22
C GLY A 164 -9.78 10.01 -2.17
N ALA A 165 -10.42 8.85 -1.99
CA ALA A 165 -11.87 8.68 -1.86
C ALA A 165 -12.33 8.49 -0.40
N THR A 166 -13.63 8.68 -0.16
CA THR A 166 -14.25 8.57 1.20
C THR A 166 -15.62 7.89 1.21
N ASP A 167 -16.18 7.59 0.03
CA ASP A 167 -17.44 6.89 -0.08
C ASP A 167 -17.23 5.37 -0.09
N ASP A 168 -18.20 4.62 0.41
CA ASP A 168 -18.18 3.14 0.43
C ASP A 168 -18.00 2.51 -0.97
N ASP A 169 -18.32 3.26 -2.03
CA ASP A 169 -18.15 2.83 -3.42
C ASP A 169 -16.75 3.16 -3.98
N GLU A 170 -15.93 3.91 -3.23
CA GLU A 170 -14.56 4.30 -3.54
C GLU A 170 -14.38 4.98 -4.90
N GLU A 171 -15.37 5.79 -5.31
CA GLU A 171 -15.39 6.46 -6.61
C GLU A 171 -15.34 7.99 -6.49
N THR A 172 -15.83 8.54 -5.38
CA THR A 172 -15.87 10.00 -5.20
C THR A 172 -14.56 10.50 -4.62
N SER A 173 -13.67 10.93 -5.51
CA SER A 173 -12.45 11.62 -5.12
C SER A 173 -12.72 12.95 -4.38
N LEU A 174 -12.03 13.16 -3.27
CA LEU A 174 -11.96 14.43 -2.54
C LEU A 174 -10.60 15.14 -2.69
N GLY A 175 -9.65 14.51 -3.37
CA GLY A 175 -8.28 15.00 -3.55
C GLY A 175 -7.36 13.88 -3.99
N ALA A 176 -6.13 14.24 -4.33
CA ALA A 176 -5.09 13.29 -4.68
C ALA A 176 -4.27 12.83 -3.47
N VAL A 177 -3.77 11.61 -3.56
CA VAL A 177 -2.77 11.02 -2.68
C VAL A 177 -1.54 10.61 -3.50
N ASP A 178 -0.43 10.57 -2.80
CA ASP A 178 0.89 10.15 -3.25
C ASP A 178 1.20 8.83 -2.54
N ILE A 179 1.65 7.82 -3.28
CA ILE A 179 1.72 6.43 -2.84
C ILE A 179 3.10 5.88 -3.15
N TRP A 180 3.80 5.45 -2.10
CA TRP A 180 5.04 4.71 -2.22
C TRP A 180 4.68 3.24 -2.17
N HIS A 181 4.57 2.61 -3.33
CA HIS A 181 4.16 1.23 -3.45
C HIS A 181 5.39 0.35 -3.69
N TRP A 182 5.52 -0.72 -2.91
CA TRP A 182 6.70 -1.56 -2.96
C TRP A 182 6.38 -3.04 -3.00
N GLU A 183 6.59 -3.65 -4.17
CA GLU A 183 6.60 -5.10 -4.33
C GLU A 183 8.02 -5.64 -4.12
N LEU A 184 8.22 -6.59 -3.21
CA LEU A 184 9.56 -7.08 -2.91
C LEU A 184 10.14 -8.01 -3.99
N VAL A 185 10.78 -7.43 -5.00
CA VAL A 185 11.54 -8.19 -6.02
C VAL A 185 13.01 -8.38 -5.63
N CYS A 186 13.67 -7.31 -5.21
CA CYS A 186 15.10 -7.33 -4.88
C CYS A 186 15.34 -7.84 -3.46
N ASP A 187 16.53 -8.43 -3.24
CA ASP A 187 16.93 -8.86 -1.89
C ASP A 187 17.11 -7.66 -0.94
N GLY A 188 16.98 -7.89 0.37
CA GLY A 188 17.05 -6.82 1.38
C GLY A 188 18.40 -6.11 1.48
N ALA A 189 19.45 -6.63 0.83
CA ALA A 189 20.75 -5.96 0.74
C ALA A 189 20.82 -4.96 -0.43
N THR A 190 19.91 -5.06 -1.39
CA THR A 190 19.85 -4.22 -2.59
C THR A 190 18.95 -3.01 -2.32
N MET A 191 19.43 -1.82 -2.67
CA MET A 191 18.63 -0.60 -2.60
C MET A 191 17.58 -0.62 -3.71
N SER A 192 16.32 -0.38 -3.34
CA SER A 192 15.20 -0.18 -4.28
C SER A 192 14.97 1.31 -4.51
N GLY A 193 14.53 1.68 -5.71
CA GLY A 193 14.39 3.08 -6.14
C GLY A 193 15.72 3.86 -6.27
N GLY A 194 15.67 5.17 -6.01
CA GLY A 194 16.81 6.08 -5.94
C GLY A 194 17.13 6.76 -7.28
N THR A 195 16.20 6.73 -8.22
CA THR A 195 16.37 7.31 -9.56
C THR A 195 15.92 8.76 -9.58
N THR A 196 16.84 9.65 -9.25
CA THR A 196 16.53 11.09 -9.25
C THR A 196 16.59 11.71 -10.65
N GLY A 197 15.65 12.62 -10.92
CA GLY A 197 15.70 13.58 -12.02
C GLY A 197 14.94 13.17 -13.28
N LYS A 198 14.59 14.16 -14.10
CA LYS A 198 13.69 13.98 -15.25
C LYS A 198 14.15 12.83 -16.15
N PRO A 199 13.31 11.80 -16.36
CA PRO A 199 13.68 10.68 -17.20
C PRO A 199 13.73 11.10 -18.68
N ALA A 200 14.31 10.23 -19.51
CA ALA A 200 14.27 10.42 -20.96
C ALA A 200 12.82 10.36 -21.47
N GLU A 201 12.53 11.09 -22.56
CA GLU A 201 11.21 11.05 -23.20
C GLU A 201 10.77 9.60 -23.52
N GLY A 202 9.53 9.24 -23.17
CA GLY A 202 8.98 7.89 -23.36
C GLY A 202 9.48 6.86 -22.35
N LYS A 203 9.82 7.32 -21.15
CA LYS A 203 10.09 6.51 -19.97
C LYS A 203 9.01 6.78 -18.93
N ASP A 204 8.89 5.81 -18.02
CA ASP A 204 7.93 5.81 -16.93
C ASP A 204 8.71 6.23 -15.66
N PRO A 205 8.76 7.53 -15.31
CA PRO A 205 9.57 8.02 -14.19
C PRO A 205 9.24 7.38 -12.85
N GLY A 206 7.96 7.16 -12.56
CA GLY A 206 7.52 6.64 -11.28
C GLY A 206 7.89 5.17 -11.07
N ASN A 207 8.00 4.39 -12.14
CA ASN A 207 8.28 2.96 -12.07
C ASN A 207 9.78 2.64 -11.85
N ASP A 208 10.09 2.00 -10.72
CA ASP A 208 11.32 1.25 -10.48
C ASP A 208 11.20 -0.17 -11.08
N GLY A 209 11.39 -0.26 -12.38
CA GLY A 209 11.30 -1.56 -13.07
C GLY A 209 12.31 -2.63 -12.62
N ALA A 210 13.30 -2.31 -11.76
CA ALA A 210 14.28 -3.28 -11.27
C ALA A 210 13.91 -3.87 -9.90
N CYS A 211 13.57 -3.03 -8.93
CA CYS A 211 13.30 -3.46 -7.55
C CYS A 211 11.92 -3.05 -7.03
N LYS A 212 11.07 -2.48 -7.89
CA LYS A 212 9.63 -2.33 -7.68
C LYS A 212 9.21 -1.48 -6.48
N LEU A 213 10.07 -0.55 -6.08
CA LEU A 213 9.66 0.58 -5.25
C LEU A 213 9.18 1.70 -6.19
N ASP A 214 7.91 1.64 -6.52
CA ASP A 214 7.26 2.50 -7.50
C ASP A 214 6.69 3.75 -6.82
N ASP A 215 6.88 4.90 -7.48
CA ASP A 215 6.30 6.18 -7.12
C ASP A 215 4.98 6.33 -7.88
N GLU A 216 3.89 6.32 -7.13
CA GLU A 216 2.54 6.24 -7.66
C GLU A 216 1.68 7.35 -7.07
N TRP A 217 0.55 7.61 -7.71
CA TRP A 217 -0.43 8.55 -7.19
C TRP A 217 -1.84 8.04 -7.48
N SER A 218 -2.81 8.60 -6.77
CA SER A 218 -4.20 8.23 -6.97
C SER A 218 -5.16 9.34 -6.59
N THR A 219 -6.36 9.30 -7.17
CA THR A 219 -7.52 10.11 -6.72
C THR A 219 -8.64 9.25 -6.17
N ASN A 220 -8.58 7.95 -6.42
CA ASN A 220 -9.47 6.90 -5.92
C ASN A 220 -8.85 5.53 -6.28
N PRO A 221 -9.22 4.44 -5.59
CA PRO A 221 -8.62 3.12 -5.80
C PRO A 221 -8.63 2.58 -7.23
N LYS A 222 -9.55 3.03 -8.10
CA LYS A 222 -9.66 2.59 -9.50
C LYS A 222 -8.78 3.37 -10.47
N GLU A 223 -8.22 4.49 -10.03
CA GLU A 223 -7.38 5.40 -10.82
C GLU A 223 -6.01 5.55 -10.14
N ARG A 224 -5.45 4.45 -9.62
CA ARG A 224 -4.05 4.36 -9.18
C ARG A 224 -3.15 4.15 -10.39
N GLU A 225 -2.12 4.97 -10.52
CA GLU A 225 -1.21 4.94 -11.66
C GLU A 225 0.22 5.22 -11.19
N ASP A 226 1.20 4.65 -11.88
CA ASP A 226 2.58 5.11 -11.83
C ASP A 226 2.62 6.63 -12.07
N ASP A 227 3.40 7.38 -11.29
CA ASP A 227 3.60 8.79 -11.54
C ASP A 227 4.49 9.00 -12.77
N ASN A 228 3.82 9.13 -13.91
CA ASN A 228 4.45 9.35 -15.21
C ASN A 228 4.21 10.77 -15.75
N GLY A 229 3.85 11.70 -14.86
CA GLY A 229 3.47 13.06 -15.16
C GLY A 229 4.59 13.97 -15.67
N ASP A 230 4.21 15.22 -15.99
CA ASP A 230 5.15 16.27 -16.36
C ASP A 230 5.87 16.80 -15.10
N GLY A 231 7.05 16.26 -14.81
CA GLY A 231 7.79 16.64 -13.58
C GLY A 231 8.32 15.40 -12.87
N ALA A 232 7.63 14.29 -13.07
CA ALA A 232 7.85 13.02 -12.43
C ALA A 232 9.26 12.46 -12.49
N GLU A 233 9.55 11.77 -11.40
CA GLU A 233 10.79 11.17 -11.00
C GLU A 233 10.47 10.07 -9.98
N ASN A 234 11.48 9.34 -9.50
CA ASN A 234 11.30 8.37 -8.42
C ASN A 234 12.54 8.43 -7.54
N SER A 235 12.54 9.38 -6.61
CA SER A 235 13.61 9.57 -5.62
C SER A 235 13.44 8.69 -4.39
N LEU A 236 12.37 7.88 -4.32
CA LEU A 236 12.16 6.92 -3.24
C LEU A 236 13.36 6.02 -3.11
N SER A 237 13.83 5.77 -1.90
CA SER A 237 14.91 4.83 -1.62
C SER A 237 14.45 3.87 -0.54
N GLY A 238 14.57 2.57 -0.77
CA GLY A 238 14.05 1.56 0.14
C GLY A 238 15.02 0.41 0.43
N ARG A 239 15.04 -0.02 1.69
CA ARG A 239 15.70 -1.25 2.17
C ARG A 239 14.81 -2.02 3.12
N TRP A 240 14.92 -3.34 3.07
CA TRP A 240 14.14 -4.21 3.94
C TRP A 240 15.01 -5.27 4.61
N SER A 241 14.53 -5.76 5.76
CA SER A 241 15.08 -6.95 6.41
C SER A 241 13.96 -7.75 7.08
N HIS A 242 14.29 -8.98 7.50
CA HIS A 242 13.44 -9.80 8.34
C HIS A 242 14.23 -10.33 9.53
N SER A 243 13.61 -10.38 10.71
CA SER A 243 14.29 -10.78 11.95
C SER A 243 14.74 -12.25 11.97
N ASP A 244 14.09 -13.12 11.20
CA ASP A 244 14.51 -14.51 10.91
C ASP A 244 14.33 -14.82 9.42
N PRO A 245 15.34 -14.62 8.56
CA PRO A 245 15.24 -14.84 7.11
C PRO A 245 15.36 -16.34 6.75
N THR A 246 14.58 -17.16 7.45
CA THR A 246 14.39 -18.59 7.19
C THR A 246 12.99 -18.75 6.63
N ALA A 247 12.81 -19.43 5.50
CA ALA A 247 11.49 -19.63 4.89
C ALA A 247 10.44 -20.10 5.91
N ASP A 248 9.29 -19.41 5.91
CA ASP A 248 8.12 -19.62 6.76
C ASP A 248 8.40 -19.41 8.26
N ALA A 249 9.53 -18.80 8.63
CA ALA A 249 9.82 -18.47 10.01
C ALA A 249 9.11 -17.18 10.40
N ALA A 250 8.26 -17.27 11.43
CA ALA A 250 7.65 -16.12 12.07
C ALA A 250 8.71 -15.13 12.55
N GLY A 251 8.43 -13.84 12.38
CA GLY A 251 9.32 -12.78 12.81
C GLY A 251 8.71 -11.41 12.60
N MET A 252 9.50 -10.53 12.01
CA MET A 252 9.18 -9.12 11.88
C MET A 252 9.84 -8.64 10.61
N TRP A 253 9.03 -8.23 9.64
CA TRP A 253 9.50 -7.46 8.51
C TRP A 253 9.89 -6.07 8.99
N THR A 254 10.94 -5.52 8.39
CA THR A 254 11.34 -4.14 8.60
C THR A 254 11.52 -3.51 7.25
N PHE A 255 10.64 -2.58 6.89
CA PHE A 255 10.71 -1.78 5.68
C PHE A 255 11.14 -0.37 6.06
N GLU A 256 12.22 0.09 5.45
CA GLU A 256 12.75 1.42 5.63
C GLU A 256 12.76 2.14 4.29
N MET A 257 12.13 3.32 4.24
CA MET A 257 12.01 4.13 3.04
C MET A 257 12.41 5.57 3.32
N SER A 258 12.89 6.27 2.30
CA SER A 258 13.09 7.72 2.35
C SER A 258 12.74 8.39 1.04
N ARG A 259 12.32 9.65 1.13
CA ARG A 259 12.19 10.57 -0.02
C ARG A 259 12.67 11.97 0.40
N PRO A 260 13.19 12.79 -0.53
CA PRO A 260 13.33 14.22 -0.31
C PRO A 260 12.04 14.86 0.23
N LEU A 261 12.20 15.87 1.10
CA LEU A 261 11.08 16.63 1.66
C LEU A 261 10.24 17.36 0.60
N ASP A 262 10.87 17.71 -0.53
CA ASP A 262 10.24 18.39 -1.67
C ASP A 262 10.95 17.92 -2.96
N THR A 263 10.24 17.16 -3.79
CA THR A 263 10.71 16.66 -5.08
C THR A 263 10.49 17.66 -6.22
N ALA A 264 9.70 18.72 -5.95
CA ALA A 264 9.13 19.65 -6.91
C ALA A 264 8.14 19.03 -7.92
N ASP A 265 7.74 17.77 -7.73
CA ASP A 265 6.58 17.21 -8.43
C ASP A 265 5.27 17.66 -7.75
N ALA A 266 4.24 17.92 -8.55
CA ALA A 266 2.92 18.29 -8.08
C ALA A 266 2.09 17.08 -7.63
N THR A 267 2.46 15.88 -8.03
CA THR A 267 1.87 14.60 -7.64
C THR A 267 2.56 13.97 -6.44
N ASP A 268 3.59 14.62 -5.89
CA ASP A 268 4.23 14.26 -4.63
C ASP A 268 3.75 15.12 -3.46
N THR A 269 3.70 14.52 -2.27
CA THR A 269 3.52 15.27 -1.03
C THR A 269 4.78 16.04 -0.67
N VAL A 270 4.60 17.34 -0.43
CA VAL A 270 5.64 18.23 0.11
C VAL A 270 5.60 18.23 1.63
N PHE A 271 6.68 17.79 2.26
CA PHE A 271 6.83 17.73 3.70
C PHE A 271 7.46 19.01 4.25
N THR A 272 6.70 19.73 5.08
CA THR A 272 7.18 20.98 5.69
C THR A 272 7.59 20.75 7.14
N VAL A 273 8.86 21.01 7.46
CA VAL A 273 9.35 21.05 8.85
C VAL A 273 8.52 22.03 9.68
N GLY A 274 8.03 21.58 10.85
CA GLY A 274 7.07 22.28 11.69
C GLY A 274 5.61 22.19 11.24
N GLY A 275 5.34 21.47 10.14
CA GLY A 275 4.01 21.21 9.61
C GLY A 275 3.49 19.81 9.96
N THR A 276 2.30 19.50 9.46
CA THR A 276 1.64 18.19 9.63
C THR A 276 1.26 17.64 8.26
N ALA A 277 1.59 16.38 8.00
CA ALA A 277 1.11 15.61 6.85
C ALA A 277 0.12 14.53 7.31
N LYS A 278 -0.62 13.95 6.38
CA LYS A 278 -1.53 12.84 6.66
C LYS A 278 -1.04 11.59 5.95
N LEU A 279 -1.03 10.47 6.67
CA LEU A 279 -0.50 9.19 6.21
C LEU A 279 -1.51 8.06 6.46
N ALA A 280 -1.52 7.07 5.57
CA ALA A 280 -2.02 5.74 5.88
C ALA A 280 -1.09 4.68 5.29
N VAL A 281 -1.22 3.44 5.75
CA VAL A 281 -0.39 2.32 5.30
C VAL A 281 -1.25 1.16 4.83
N ALA A 282 -0.71 0.36 3.92
CA ALA A 282 -1.25 -0.90 3.45
C ALA A 282 -0.15 -1.96 3.39
N TYR A 283 -0.52 -3.23 3.59
CA TYR A 283 0.38 -4.38 3.56
C TYR A 283 -0.30 -5.58 2.91
N TRP A 284 0.39 -6.19 1.95
CA TRP A 284 -0.02 -7.41 1.28
C TRP A 284 0.81 -8.58 1.81
N ASP A 285 0.11 -9.58 2.35
CA ASP A 285 0.70 -10.84 2.81
C ASP A 285 0.78 -11.83 1.64
N ALA A 286 1.96 -12.43 1.41
CA ALA A 286 2.13 -13.46 0.39
C ALA A 286 1.24 -14.69 0.63
N ASP A 287 0.84 -14.95 1.87
CA ASP A 287 0.09 -16.14 2.25
C ASP A 287 -1.43 -16.01 2.08
N THR A 288 -1.93 -14.85 1.60
CA THR A 288 -3.36 -14.63 1.35
C THR A 288 -3.97 -15.73 0.46
N THR A 289 -3.24 -16.15 -0.58
CA THR A 289 -3.63 -17.31 -1.41
C THR A 289 -2.43 -18.18 -1.78
N PRO A 290 -2.63 -19.42 -2.27
CA PRO A 290 -1.53 -20.25 -2.78
C PRO A 290 -0.78 -19.66 -3.99
N ALA A 291 -1.31 -18.62 -4.63
CA ALA A 291 -0.68 -17.91 -5.74
C ALA A 291 -0.07 -16.58 -5.32
N GLY A 292 -0.10 -16.23 -4.03
CA GLY A 292 0.28 -14.92 -3.53
C GLY A 292 -0.91 -14.04 -3.20
N TRP A 293 -0.61 -12.77 -2.96
CA TRP A 293 -1.62 -11.72 -2.81
C TRP A 293 -2.22 -11.28 -4.15
N GLU A 294 -3.46 -10.78 -4.10
CA GLU A 294 -4.15 -10.07 -5.18
C GLU A 294 -4.23 -8.57 -4.83
N ASP A 295 -4.53 -7.71 -5.79
CA ASP A 295 -4.50 -6.24 -5.63
C ASP A 295 -5.34 -5.76 -4.43
N ASP A 296 -6.53 -6.32 -4.25
CA ASP A 296 -7.47 -6.02 -3.15
C ASP A 296 -7.24 -6.85 -1.88
N GLY A 297 -6.46 -7.94 -1.95
CA GLY A 297 -6.23 -8.88 -0.85
C GLY A 297 -5.24 -8.41 0.23
N HIS A 298 -5.40 -7.18 0.74
CA HIS A 298 -4.48 -6.55 1.69
C HIS A 298 -5.17 -6.05 2.97
N VAL A 299 -4.33 -5.74 3.96
CA VAL A 299 -4.72 -5.05 5.19
C VAL A 299 -4.21 -3.61 5.19
N GLN A 300 -4.92 -2.70 5.85
CA GLN A 300 -4.64 -1.27 5.81
C GLN A 300 -5.04 -0.53 7.08
N SER A 301 -4.54 0.69 7.25
CA SER A 301 -4.86 1.57 8.38
C SER A 301 -5.88 2.66 8.08
N GLY A 302 -6.25 2.87 6.82
CA GLY A 302 -7.18 3.91 6.37
C GLY A 302 -8.56 3.85 7.06
N TYR A 303 -9.11 2.68 7.38
CA TYR A 303 -10.37 2.60 8.13
C TYR A 303 -10.29 3.10 9.58
N LEU A 304 -9.08 3.23 10.12
CA LEU A 304 -8.81 3.90 11.40
C LEU A 304 -8.77 5.43 11.25
N GLY A 305 -8.87 5.94 10.02
CA GLY A 305 -8.69 7.33 9.64
C GLY A 305 -7.23 7.67 9.32
N TRP A 306 -7.02 8.92 8.91
CA TRP A 306 -5.68 9.46 8.67
C TRP A 306 -4.82 9.44 9.94
N ILE A 307 -3.56 9.04 9.78
CA ILE A 307 -2.49 9.26 10.77
C ILE A 307 -1.93 10.66 10.53
N GLU A 308 -2.06 11.56 11.50
CA GLU A 308 -1.49 12.91 11.43
C GLU A 308 -0.03 12.89 11.90
N VAL A 309 0.90 13.15 10.97
CA VAL A 309 2.35 13.14 11.21
C VAL A 309 2.87 14.56 11.34
N THR A 310 3.33 14.95 12.53
CA THR A 310 3.89 16.29 12.78
C THR A 310 5.40 16.28 12.68
N PHE A 311 5.96 17.09 11.78
CA PHE A 311 7.41 17.19 11.56
C PHE A 311 8.00 18.19 12.57
N ALA A 312 8.80 17.71 13.52
CA ALA A 312 9.40 18.55 14.55
C ALA A 312 10.30 19.64 13.94
N ALA A 313 10.27 20.85 14.53
CA ALA A 313 11.04 22.01 14.08
C ALA A 313 12.46 22.12 14.65
#